data_AF-A0A6V7M3A2-F1
#
_entry.id   AF-A0A6V7M3A2-F1
#
_cell.length_a   1.000
_cell.length_b   1.000
_cell.length_c   1.000
_cell.angle_alpha   90.00
_cell.angle_beta   90.00
_cell.angle_gamma   90.00
#
_symmetry.space_group_name_H-M   'P 1'
#
loop_
_entity.id
_entity.type
_entity.pdbx_description
1 polymer ?
#
loop_
_entity_poly.entity_id
_entity_poly.type
_entity_poly.pdbx_seq_one_letter_code
_entity_poly.pdbx_strand_id
1 'polypeptide(L)'
;PELVTEMLCESLKTAHLKTVIMSTAEIQEAFRRPHDLQKLLFYKNMAHEELWYECAQKLTNVIQQIIEFAKMVPGFMKFPQDDQIVLLKA
;
A
#
# COMPACT_ATOMS: atom_id res chain seq x y z
N PRO A 1 23.42 -14.02 16.08
CA PRO A 1 21.97 -13.87 16.32
C PRO A 1 21.52 -12.41 16.17
N GLU A 2 22.13 -11.48 16.91
CA GLU A 2 21.83 -10.03 16.85
C GLU A 2 22.06 -9.43 15.46
N LEU A 3 23.20 -9.73 14.82
CA LEU A 3 23.52 -9.26 13.47
C LEU A 3 22.47 -9.69 12.42
N VAL A 4 21.93 -10.90 12.54
CA VAL A 4 20.90 -11.40 11.60
C VAL A 4 19.59 -10.63 11.78
N THR A 5 19.21 -10.36 13.02
CA THR A 5 18.03 -9.54 13.34
C THR A 5 18.20 -8.11 12.82
N GLU A 6 19.37 -7.51 13.00
CA GLU A 6 19.66 -6.16 12.51
C GLU A 6 19.60 -6.07 10.98
N MET A 7 20.21 -7.04 10.28
CA MET A 7 20.13 -7.13 8.82
C MET A 7 18.70 -7.31 8.32
N LEU A 8 17.87 -8.09 9.03
CA LEU A 8 16.47 -8.24 8.70
C LEU A 8 15.70 -6.93 8.89
N CYS A 9 15.91 -6.24 10.02
CA CYS A 9 15.31 -4.93 10.30
C CYS A 9 15.65 -3.90 9.22
N GLU A 10 16.92 -3.80 8.83
CA GLU A 10 17.37 -2.88 7.77
C GLU A 10 16.78 -3.25 6.40
N SER A 11 16.64 -4.54 6.11
CA SER A 11 16.00 -5.00 4.87
C SER A 11 14.52 -4.63 4.82
N LEU A 12 13.80 -4.82 5.92
CA LEU A 12 12.37 -4.46 6.04
C LEU A 12 12.16 -2.95 5.96
N LYS A 13 13.03 -2.17 6.62
CA LYS A 13 13.02 -0.71 6.54
C LYS A 13 13.28 -0.23 5.13
N THR A 14 14.25 -0.82 4.44
CA THR A 14 14.56 -0.50 3.04
C THR A 14 13.38 -0.82 2.13
N ALA A 15 12.76 -1.99 2.29
CA ALA A 15 11.57 -2.37 1.54
C ALA A 15 10.44 -1.33 1.76
N HIS A 16 10.14 -0.99 3.01
CA HIS A 16 9.11 -0.01 3.35
C HIS A 16 9.40 1.36 2.73
N LEU A 17 10.63 1.89 2.88
CA LEU A 17 11.00 3.20 2.33
C LEU A 17 10.91 3.26 0.80
N LYS A 18 11.10 2.13 0.11
CA LYS A 18 11.02 2.06 -1.36
C LYS A 18 9.60 1.92 -1.89
N THR A 19 8.66 1.47 -1.08
CA THR A 19 7.31 1.12 -1.55
C THR A 19 6.19 1.88 -0.86
N VAL A 20 6.49 2.59 0.23
CA VAL A 20 5.52 3.45 0.92
C VAL A 20 4.98 4.53 -0.02
N ILE A 21 3.65 4.64 -0.08
CA ILE A 21 2.96 5.59 -0.96
C ILE A 21 2.95 7.00 -0.36
N MET A 22 2.85 7.06 0.97
CA MET A 22 2.71 8.30 1.72
C MET A 22 3.27 8.11 3.12
N SER A 23 4.13 9.01 3.55
CA SER A 23 4.68 9.01 4.90
C SER A 23 3.61 9.32 5.95
N THR A 24 3.85 8.92 7.19
CA THR A 24 2.97 9.23 8.32
C THR A 24 2.75 10.75 8.47
N ALA A 25 3.79 11.55 8.23
CA ALA A 25 3.70 13.00 8.29
C ALA A 25 2.77 13.58 7.21
N GLU A 26 2.87 13.08 5.97
CA GLU A 26 1.98 13.48 4.88
C GLU A 26 0.53 13.05 5.14
N ILE A 27 0.30 11.86 5.69
CA ILE A 27 -1.03 11.40 6.08
C ILE A 27 -1.63 12.32 7.15
N GLN A 28 -0.86 12.63 8.20
CA GLN A 28 -1.31 13.53 9.28
C GLN A 28 -1.63 14.92 8.74
N GLU A 29 -0.82 15.44 7.82
CA GLU A 29 -1.07 16.71 7.18
C GLU A 29 -2.32 16.67 6.29
N ALA A 30 -2.54 15.59 5.55
CA ALA A 30 -3.74 15.40 4.74
C ALA A 30 -5.02 15.44 5.58
N PHE A 31 -5.01 14.88 6.80
CA PHE A 31 -6.14 14.96 7.73
C PHE A 31 -6.41 16.36 8.28
N ARG A 32 -5.42 17.26 8.30
CA ARG A 32 -5.59 18.65 8.74
C ARG A 32 -6.15 19.56 7.65
N ARG A 33 -5.95 19.18 6.38
CA ARG A 33 -6.41 19.99 5.26
C ARG A 33 -7.94 20.00 5.18
N PRO A 34 -8.56 21.16 4.93
CA PRO A 34 -10.00 21.22 4.70
C PRO A 34 -10.36 20.39 3.46
N HIS A 35 -11.54 19.79 3.47
CA HIS A 35 -12.01 19.01 2.33
C HIS A 35 -12.16 19.87 1.09
N ASP A 36 -11.68 19.35 -0.04
CA ASP A 36 -11.87 19.96 -1.35
C ASP A 36 -13.34 19.82 -1.77
N LEU A 37 -14.07 20.94 -1.70
CA LEU A 37 -15.49 20.99 -2.02
C LEU A 37 -15.77 20.65 -3.50
N GLN A 38 -14.87 20.99 -4.42
CA GLN A 38 -15.05 20.65 -5.84
C GLN A 38 -14.98 19.14 -6.04
N LYS A 39 -14.01 18.48 -5.38
CA LYS A 39 -13.86 17.02 -5.40
C LYS A 39 -15.03 16.31 -4.74
N LEU A 40 -15.58 16.86 -3.66
CA LEU A 40 -16.79 16.33 -3.02
C LEU A 40 -18.00 16.39 -3.95
N LEU A 41 -18.23 17.52 -4.61
CA LEU A 41 -19.34 17.67 -5.55
C LEU A 41 -19.16 16.78 -6.78
N PHE A 42 -17.93 16.63 -7.28
CA PHE A 42 -17.60 15.71 -8.36
C PHE A 42 -18.03 14.28 -8.00
N TYR A 43 -17.57 13.73 -6.88
CA TYR A 43 -17.94 12.38 -6.48
C TYR A 43 -19.42 12.23 -6.12
N LYS A 44 -20.05 13.26 -5.56
CA LYS A 44 -21.48 13.24 -5.24
C LYS A 44 -22.35 13.06 -6.48
N ASN A 45 -21.91 13.57 -7.63
CA ASN A 45 -22.68 13.56 -8.87
C ASN A 45 -22.36 12.38 -9.79
N MET A 46 -21.40 11.52 -9.43
CA MET A 46 -21.06 10.31 -10.20
C MET A 46 -22.11 9.21 -10.04
N ALA A 47 -22.24 8.35 -11.06
CA ALA A 47 -23.06 7.15 -10.93
C ALA A 47 -22.45 6.17 -9.92
N HIS A 48 -23.30 5.34 -9.32
CA HIS A 48 -22.86 4.39 -8.28
C HIS A 48 -21.80 3.41 -8.79
N GLU A 49 -21.97 2.89 -10.01
CA GLU A 49 -21.03 1.96 -10.64
C GLU A 49 -19.67 2.64 -10.91
N GLU A 50 -19.67 3.90 -11.33
CA GLU A 50 -18.45 4.67 -11.56
C GLU A 50 -17.70 4.93 -10.25
N LEU A 51 -18.42 5.24 -9.16
CA LEU A 51 -17.81 5.38 -7.83
C LEU A 51 -17.14 4.09 -7.37
N TRP A 52 -17.82 2.95 -7.53
CA TRP A 52 -17.26 1.64 -7.20
C TRP A 52 -16.02 1.33 -8.04
N TYR A 53 -16.08 1.60 -9.34
CA TYR A 53 -14.96 1.39 -10.24
C TYR A 53 -13.74 2.24 -9.85
N GLU A 54 -13.94 3.54 -9.60
CA GLU A 54 -12.87 4.44 -9.11
C GLU A 54 -12.26 3.96 -7.78
N CYS A 55 -13.10 3.50 -6.85
CA CYS A 55 -12.64 2.94 -5.57
C CYS A 55 -11.82 1.66 -5.80
N ALA A 56 -12.30 0.76 -6.66
CA ALA A 56 -11.60 -0.48 -6.99
C ALA A 56 -10.23 -0.19 -7.59
N GLN A 57 -10.13 0.74 -8.55
CA GLN A 57 -8.85 1.14 -9.15
C GLN A 57 -7.87 1.71 -8.13
N LYS A 58 -8.33 2.59 -7.22
CA LYS A 58 -7.49 3.14 -6.16
C LYS A 58 -6.98 2.06 -5.21
N LEU A 59 -7.84 1.12 -4.83
CA LEU A 59 -7.45 -0.03 -4.00
C LEU A 59 -6.46 -0.93 -4.74
N THR A 60 -6.67 -1.24 -6.01
CA THR A 60 -5.74 -2.02 -6.83
C THR A 60 -4.35 -1.39 -6.87
N ASN A 61 -4.25 -0.06 -7.03
CA ASN A 61 -2.97 0.63 -7.01
C ASN A 61 -2.25 0.49 -5.65
N VAL A 62 -2.99 0.55 -4.55
CA VAL A 62 -2.42 0.33 -3.20
C VAL A 62 -1.96 -1.13 -3.05
N ILE A 63 -2.76 -2.09 -3.50
CA ILE A 63 -2.42 -3.53 -3.47
C ILE A 63 -1.14 -3.79 -4.27
N GLN A 64 -0.97 -3.16 -5.45
CA GLN A 64 0.25 -3.31 -6.24
C GLN A 64 1.51 -2.90 -5.45
N GLN A 65 1.43 -1.83 -4.66
CA GLN A 65 2.56 -1.40 -3.82
C GLN A 65 2.82 -2.34 -2.64
N ILE A 66 1.77 -2.95 -2.08
CA ILE A 66 1.92 -4.00 -1.06
C ILE A 66 2.63 -5.23 -1.67
N ILE A 67 2.32 -5.58 -2.92
CA ILE A 67 3.01 -6.66 -3.64
C ILE A 67 4.49 -6.31 -3.87
N GLU A 68 4.81 -5.08 -4.29
CA GLU A 68 6.20 -4.65 -4.43
C GLU A 68 6.96 -4.68 -3.10
N PHE A 69 6.30 -4.34 -1.99
CA PHE A 69 6.88 -4.48 -0.65
C PHE A 69 7.19 -5.94 -0.35
N ALA A 70 6.22 -6.83 -0.52
CA ALA A 70 6.37 -8.26 -0.23
C ALA A 70 7.51 -8.89 -1.03
N LYS A 71 7.65 -8.55 -2.32
CA LYS A 71 8.78 -9.01 -3.17
C LYS A 71 10.15 -8.63 -2.61
N MET A 72 10.26 -7.51 -1.88
CA MET A 72 11.51 -7.06 -1.27
C MET A 72 11.77 -7.67 0.12
N VAL A 73 10.78 -8.33 0.74
CA VAL A 73 10.96 -8.98 2.05
C VAL A 73 11.85 -10.23 1.90
N PRO A 74 12.95 -10.34 2.68
CA PRO A 74 13.84 -11.50 2.61
C PRO A 74 13.09 -12.82 2.81
N GLY A 75 13.24 -13.73 1.83
CA GLY A 75 12.64 -15.06 1.88
C GLY A 75 11.25 -15.16 1.25
N PHE A 76 10.52 -14.06 1.03
CA PHE A 76 9.18 -14.09 0.46
C PHE A 76 9.15 -14.76 -0.94
N MET A 77 10.04 -14.32 -1.83
CA MET A 77 10.17 -14.88 -3.18
C MET A 77 10.69 -16.32 -3.23
N LYS A 78 11.08 -16.91 -2.08
CA LYS A 78 11.50 -18.32 -2.00
C LYS A 78 10.34 -19.26 -1.70
N PHE A 79 9.19 -18.75 -1.27
CA PHE A 79 8.00 -19.58 -1.09
C PHE A 79 7.46 -20.06 -2.45
N PRO A 80 6.76 -21.22 -2.49
CA PRO A 80 5.93 -21.59 -3.63
C PRO A 80 4.97 -20.46 -4.03
N GLN A 81 4.63 -20.37 -5.31
CA GLN A 81 3.74 -19.31 -5.80
C GLN A 81 2.37 -19.33 -5.10
N ASP A 82 1.83 -20.52 -4.81
CA ASP A 82 0.55 -20.66 -4.10
C ASP A 82 0.61 -20.06 -2.70
N ASP A 83 1.70 -20.27 -1.97
CA ASP A 83 1.92 -19.70 -0.63
C ASP A 83 2.08 -18.18 -0.70
N GLN A 84 2.82 -17.66 -1.69
CA GLN A 84 2.93 -16.21 -1.91
C GLN A 84 1.54 -15.59 -2.17
N ILE A 85 0.71 -16.25 -2.97
CA ILE A 85 -0.66 -15.81 -3.27
C ILE A 85 -1.53 -15.86 -2.03
N VAL A 86 -1.46 -16.93 -1.23
CA VAL A 86 -2.22 -17.06 0.02
C VAL A 86 -1.84 -15.93 0.99
N LEU A 87 -0.55 -15.67 1.17
CA LEU A 87 -0.05 -14.60 2.05
C LEU A 87 -0.46 -13.19 1.59
N LEU A 88 -0.63 -12.98 0.28
CA LEU A 88 -1.09 -11.69 -0.27
C LEU A 88 -2.61 -11.53 -0.28
N LYS A 89 -3.37 -12.63 -0.23
CA LYS A 89 -4.84 -12.63 -0.26
C LYS A 89 -5.47 -12.60 1.13
N ALA A 90 -4.82 -13.20 2.13
CA ALA A 90 -5.31 -13.29 3.51
C ALA A 90 -5.28 -11.93 4.22
#